data_AF-A0A7S1H013-F1
#
_entry.id   AF-A0A7S1H013-F1
#
_cell.length_a   1.000
_cell.length_b   1.000
_cell.length_c   1.000
_cell.angle_alpha   90.00
_cell.angle_beta   90.00
_cell.angle_gamma   90.00
#
_symmetry.space_group_name_H-M   'P 1'
#
loop_
_entity.id
_entity.type
_entity.pdbx_description
1 polymer ?
#
loop_
_entity_poly.entity_id
_entity_poly.type
_entity_poly.pdbx_seq_one_letter_code
_entity_poly.pdbx_strand_id
1 'polypeptide(L)'
;VDCDRLSGLMHALSDPTSANYTGTAYTGVYRPGSPPSAREALVRDRLASAVGRDADCDCCDPSKSCPKANFTTCVDGKCLTSLAFLHDSLPPPVSFDPSSASFLVNKSVPGPLWAESNWQGSLGALVYVQDAPSADQWVLFWGVAVSVASAAASLWLQRVYNTRLKQS
;
A
#
# COMPACT_ATOMS: atom_id res chain seq x y z
N VAL A 1 -34.88 7.52 18.13
CA VAL A 1 -34.28 7.17 16.82
C VAL A 1 -34.10 5.67 16.85
N ASP A 2 -34.71 4.96 15.92
CA ASP A 2 -34.74 3.49 15.92
C ASP A 2 -33.40 2.96 15.40
N CYS A 3 -32.53 2.53 16.31
CA CYS A 3 -31.15 2.19 15.98
C CYS A 3 -31.05 0.87 15.18
N ASP A 4 -32.10 0.06 15.20
CA ASP A 4 -32.22 -1.13 14.34
C ASP A 4 -32.36 -0.77 12.86
N ARG A 5 -32.92 0.41 12.53
CA ARG A 5 -33.08 0.87 11.14
C ARG A 5 -31.77 1.38 10.52
N LEU A 6 -30.82 1.82 11.35
CA LEU A 6 -29.47 2.22 10.94
C LEU A 6 -28.52 1.02 10.84
N SER A 7 -28.69 0.01 11.70
CA SER A 7 -27.94 -1.26 11.63
C SER A 7 -28.11 -1.96 10.28
N GLY A 8 -29.34 -2.01 9.73
CA GLY A 8 -29.62 -2.61 8.43
C GLY A 8 -28.95 -1.91 7.23
N LEU A 9 -28.70 -0.60 7.33
CA LEU A 9 -27.99 0.19 6.31
C LEU A 9 -26.46 0.05 6.43
N MET A 10 -25.94 -0.14 7.64
CA MET A 10 -24.50 -0.37 7.86
C MET A 10 -24.07 -1.80 7.54
N HIS A 11 -24.95 -2.79 7.70
CA HIS A 11 -24.70 -4.17 7.25
C HIS A 11 -24.50 -4.29 5.72
N ALA A 12 -25.06 -3.35 4.95
CA ALA A 12 -24.85 -3.27 3.50
C ALA A 12 -23.51 -2.61 3.11
N LEU A 13 -22.84 -1.92 4.05
CA LEU A 13 -21.51 -1.32 3.85
C LEU A 13 -20.39 -2.16 4.49
N SER A 14 -20.74 -3.13 5.33
CA SER A 14 -19.85 -4.19 5.80
C SER A 14 -20.03 -5.47 4.98
N ASP A 15 -20.42 -5.34 3.71
CA ASP A 15 -20.47 -6.48 2.78
C ASP A 15 -19.07 -7.13 2.74
N PRO A 16 -18.89 -8.32 3.31
CA PRO A 16 -17.60 -8.99 3.35
C PRO A 16 -17.13 -9.41 1.94
N THR A 17 -17.94 -9.18 0.91
CA THR A 17 -17.58 -9.45 -0.48
C THR A 17 -16.80 -8.32 -1.16
N SER A 18 -16.69 -7.11 -0.58
CA SER A 18 -15.95 -6.00 -1.22
C SER A 18 -14.48 -5.88 -0.81
N ALA A 19 -14.04 -6.66 0.18
CA ALA A 19 -12.63 -6.88 0.44
C ALA A 19 -12.30 -8.26 -0.10
N ASN A 20 -11.38 -8.32 -1.06
CA ASN A 20 -10.73 -9.54 -1.52
C ASN A 20 -10.05 -10.21 -0.30
N TYR A 21 -10.82 -10.91 0.53
CA TYR A 21 -10.36 -11.59 1.74
C TYR A 21 -9.70 -12.89 1.29
N THR A 22 -8.60 -12.76 0.56
CA THR A 22 -7.67 -13.86 0.35
C THR A 22 -7.25 -14.29 1.75
N GLY A 23 -7.53 -15.54 2.13
CA GLY A 23 -7.32 -16.10 3.47
C GLY A 23 -5.85 -16.21 3.90
N THR A 24 -5.06 -15.17 3.67
CA THR A 24 -3.65 -15.12 4.07
C THR A 24 -3.60 -14.82 5.56
N ALA A 25 -2.81 -15.60 6.29
CA ALA A 25 -2.50 -15.33 7.70
C ALA A 25 -1.45 -14.21 7.86
N TYR A 26 -1.02 -13.60 6.76
CA TYR A 26 0.00 -12.57 6.75
C TYR A 26 -0.53 -11.28 7.43
N THR A 27 0.26 -10.74 8.35
CA THR A 27 -0.12 -9.63 9.24
C THR A 27 0.20 -8.25 8.65
N GLY A 28 0.83 -8.18 7.48
CA GLY A 28 1.31 -6.91 6.95
C GLY A 28 2.57 -6.41 7.66
N VAL A 29 2.96 -5.19 7.29
CA VAL A 29 4.06 -4.45 7.91
C VAL A 29 3.49 -3.46 8.92
N TYR A 30 4.01 -3.50 10.15
CA TYR A 30 3.63 -2.53 11.19
C TYR A 30 4.02 -1.10 10.77
N ARG A 31 3.08 -0.17 10.91
CA ARG A 31 3.26 1.26 10.60
C ARG A 31 2.86 2.09 11.82
N PRO A 32 3.81 2.80 12.46
CA PRO A 32 3.52 3.63 13.62
C PRO A 32 2.44 4.67 13.29
N GLY A 33 1.38 4.70 14.10
CA GLY A 33 0.27 5.66 13.94
C GLY A 33 -0.65 5.41 12.74
N SER A 34 -0.50 4.32 12.00
CA SER A 34 -1.48 3.96 10.97
C SER A 34 -2.76 3.42 11.61
N PRO A 35 -3.95 3.69 11.02
CA PRO A 35 -5.16 3.04 11.45
C PRO A 35 -5.06 1.50 11.27
N PRO A 36 -5.84 0.72 12.04
CA PRO A 36 -5.87 -0.73 11.87
C PRO A 36 -6.29 -1.11 10.46
N SER A 37 -5.75 -2.23 9.97
CA SER A 37 -6.24 -2.89 8.77
C SER A 37 -7.70 -3.31 8.95
N ALA A 38 -8.41 -3.50 7.84
CA ALA A 38 -9.81 -3.96 7.87
C ALA A 38 -9.97 -5.29 8.64
N ARG A 39 -8.97 -6.18 8.58
CA ARG A 39 -8.95 -7.44 9.33
C ARG A 39 -8.79 -7.23 10.83
N GLU A 40 -7.86 -6.38 11.25
CA GLU A 40 -7.66 -6.08 12.67
C GLU A 40 -8.90 -5.40 13.27
N ALA A 41 -9.49 -4.45 12.53
CA ALA A 41 -10.74 -3.81 12.92
C ALA A 41 -11.88 -4.84 13.04
N LEU A 42 -12.02 -5.74 12.05
CA LEU A 42 -13.03 -6.80 12.08
C LEU A 42 -12.86 -7.72 13.28
N VAL A 43 -11.64 -8.19 13.56
CA VAL A 43 -11.38 -9.08 14.71
C VAL A 43 -11.68 -8.37 16.03
N ARG A 44 -11.23 -7.11 16.17
CA ARG A 44 -11.53 -6.28 17.34
C ARG A 44 -13.03 -6.11 17.52
N ASP A 45 -13.76 -5.77 16.45
CA ASP A 45 -15.20 -5.47 16.53
C ASP A 45 -16.02 -6.73 16.82
N ARG A 46 -15.65 -7.88 16.23
CA ARG A 46 -16.25 -9.17 16.58
C ARG A 46 -15.98 -9.56 18.02
N LEU A 47 -14.76 -9.37 18.51
CA LEU A 47 -14.43 -9.62 19.91
C LEU A 47 -15.22 -8.65 20.81
N ALA A 48 -15.28 -7.37 20.46
CA ALA A 48 -16.00 -6.34 21.20
C ALA A 48 -17.49 -6.64 21.29
N SER A 49 -18.10 -7.11 20.20
CA SER A 49 -19.50 -7.57 20.18
C SER A 49 -19.73 -8.81 21.02
N ALA A 50 -18.80 -9.77 21.03
CA ALA A 50 -18.93 -11.01 21.78
C ALA A 50 -18.78 -10.84 23.30
N VAL A 51 -17.90 -9.93 23.75
CA VAL A 51 -17.58 -9.75 25.19
C VAL A 51 -18.10 -8.44 25.78
N GLY A 52 -18.54 -7.52 24.92
CA GLY A 52 -19.00 -6.19 25.32
C GLY A 52 -20.39 -6.22 25.97
N ARG A 53 -20.70 -5.12 26.66
CA ARG A 53 -22.04 -4.84 27.19
C ARG A 53 -22.55 -3.54 26.61
N ASP A 54 -23.86 -3.42 26.46
CA ASP A 54 -24.48 -2.18 26.00
C ASP A 54 -24.09 -1.01 26.91
N ALA A 55 -23.71 0.12 26.30
CA ALA A 55 -23.46 1.36 27.02
C ALA A 55 -24.76 2.16 27.19
N ASP A 56 -24.85 3.00 28.23
CA ASP A 56 -26.05 3.78 28.56
C ASP A 56 -26.58 4.70 27.42
N CYS A 57 -25.77 4.95 26.39
CA CYS A 57 -26.17 5.60 25.15
C CYS A 57 -26.05 4.61 24.00
N ASP A 58 -27.17 4.06 23.55
CA ASP A 58 -27.19 2.87 22.68
C ASP A 58 -26.62 3.07 21.27
N CYS A 59 -26.51 4.31 20.78
CA CYS A 59 -26.32 4.54 19.35
C CYS A 59 -25.09 5.40 19.06
N CYS A 60 -24.31 4.95 18.08
CA CYS A 60 -23.17 5.71 17.61
C CYS A 60 -23.61 7.01 16.93
N ASP A 61 -22.76 8.02 17.01
CA ASP A 61 -22.93 9.22 16.20
C ASP A 61 -22.55 8.98 14.72
N PRO A 62 -22.86 9.91 13.80
CA PRO A 62 -22.50 9.78 12.38
C PRO A 62 -21.00 9.67 12.12
N SER A 63 -20.15 10.10 13.06
CA SER A 63 -18.70 9.95 13.02
C SER A 63 -18.22 8.59 13.54
N LYS A 64 -19.12 7.67 13.90
CA LYS A 64 -18.84 6.37 14.51
C LYS A 64 -18.13 6.49 15.87
N SER A 65 -18.38 7.55 16.61
CA SER A 65 -17.97 7.68 18.01
C SER A 65 -19.13 7.41 18.97
N CYS A 66 -18.75 7.03 20.18
CA CYS A 66 -19.64 6.90 21.32
C CYS A 66 -19.43 8.10 22.26
N PRO A 67 -20.50 8.60 22.91
CA PRO A 67 -20.36 9.64 23.92
C PRO A 67 -19.37 9.16 25.01
N LYS A 68 -18.47 10.07 25.42
CA LYS A 68 -17.26 9.82 26.21
C LYS A 68 -17.52 9.02 27.50
N ALA A 69 -17.62 7.70 27.38
CA ALA A 69 -17.50 6.77 28.47
C ALA A 69 -16.21 5.97 28.26
N ASN A 70 -15.52 5.65 29.36
CA ASN A 70 -14.29 4.88 29.28
C ASN A 70 -14.59 3.52 28.66
N PHE A 71 -13.76 3.11 27.70
CA PHE A 71 -13.84 1.79 27.07
C PHE A 71 -15.10 1.53 26.21
N THR A 72 -15.78 2.59 25.75
CA THR A 72 -16.85 2.44 24.75
C THR A 72 -16.31 2.47 23.33
N THR A 73 -16.78 1.55 22.50
CA THR A 73 -16.48 1.48 21.06
C THR A 73 -17.78 1.38 20.26
N CYS A 74 -17.80 2.00 19.08
CA CYS A 74 -18.91 1.88 18.15
C CYS A 74 -18.77 0.61 17.32
N VAL A 75 -19.72 -0.31 17.44
CA VAL A 75 -19.78 -1.56 16.66
C VAL A 75 -21.18 -1.70 16.08
N ASP A 76 -21.28 -1.82 14.76
CA ASP A 76 -22.56 -2.00 14.04
C ASP A 76 -23.65 -0.97 14.40
N GLY A 77 -23.24 0.27 14.65
CA GLY A 77 -24.13 1.38 15.00
C GLY A 77 -24.54 1.43 16.48
N LYS A 78 -24.04 0.49 17.30
CA LYS A 78 -24.25 0.44 18.75
C LYS A 78 -23.00 0.79 19.53
N CYS A 79 -23.18 1.44 20.66
CA CYS A 79 -22.09 1.71 21.59
C CYS A 79 -21.96 0.59 22.61
N LEU A 80 -20.82 -0.09 22.58
CA LEU A 80 -20.51 -1.20 23.47
C LEU A 80 -19.37 -0.81 24.40
N THR A 81 -19.55 -1.06 25.69
CA THR A 81 -18.45 -1.05 26.67
C THR A 81 -17.72 -2.38 26.58
N SER A 82 -16.45 -2.36 26.14
CA SER A 82 -15.67 -3.58 25.93
C SER A 82 -14.18 -3.38 26.25
N LEU A 83 -13.52 -4.46 26.69
CA LEU A 83 -12.07 -4.51 26.89
C LEU A 83 -11.30 -5.01 25.66
N ALA A 84 -11.95 -5.01 24.49
CA ALA A 84 -11.31 -5.37 23.22
C ALA A 84 -10.55 -4.17 22.64
N PHE A 85 -9.23 -4.12 22.88
CA PHE A 85 -8.35 -3.09 22.35
C PHE A 85 -7.34 -3.67 21.37
N LEU A 86 -6.86 -2.81 20.47
CA LEU A 86 -5.69 -3.09 19.66
C LEU A 86 -4.44 -2.73 20.45
N HIS A 87 -3.37 -3.48 20.21
CA HIS A 87 -2.07 -3.21 20.80
C HIS A 87 -1.00 -3.40 19.73
N ASP A 88 0.03 -2.56 19.76
CA ASP A 88 1.16 -2.67 18.85
C ASP A 88 1.87 -4.01 19.08
N SER A 89 2.07 -4.76 18.00
CA SER A 89 2.72 -6.06 18.02
C SER A 89 4.09 -5.98 17.35
N LEU A 90 5.05 -5.40 18.05
CA LEU A 90 6.45 -5.39 17.63
C LEU A 90 7.22 -6.54 18.31
N PRO A 91 8.21 -7.15 17.63
CA PRO A 91 9.12 -8.07 18.28
C PRO A 91 9.81 -7.39 19.48
N PRO A 92 10.04 -8.09 20.60
CA PRO A 92 10.66 -7.51 21.80
C PRO A 92 11.97 -6.73 21.57
N PRO A 93 12.89 -7.13 20.67
CA PRO A 93 14.11 -6.36 20.40
C PRO A 93 13.90 -5.12 19.53
N VAL A 94 12.70 -4.86 19.01
CA VAL A 94 12.42 -3.78 18.06
C VAL A 94 11.58 -2.69 18.75
N SER A 95 12.03 -1.45 18.65
CA SER A 95 11.28 -0.28 19.11
C SER A 95 11.26 0.81 18.05
N PHE A 96 10.19 1.61 17.99
CA PHE A 96 10.13 2.77 17.13
C PHE A 96 10.62 4.02 17.85
N ASP A 97 11.58 4.74 17.26
CA ASP A 97 12.04 6.04 17.74
C ASP A 97 11.34 7.15 16.93
N PRO A 98 10.40 7.89 17.55
CA PRO A 98 9.67 8.95 16.87
C PRO A 98 10.55 10.15 16.51
N SER A 99 11.71 10.33 17.16
CA SER A 99 12.59 11.47 16.89
C SER A 99 13.36 11.32 15.58
N SER A 100 13.81 10.10 15.29
CA SER A 100 14.47 9.75 14.02
C SER A 100 13.52 9.15 12.98
N ALA A 101 12.24 8.96 13.35
CA ALA A 101 11.24 8.24 12.56
C ALA A 101 11.74 6.88 12.05
N SER A 102 12.47 6.15 12.90
CA SER A 102 13.14 4.91 12.52
C SER A 102 12.92 3.79 13.53
N PHE A 103 13.06 2.54 13.07
CA PHE A 103 13.06 1.37 13.95
C PHE A 103 14.48 1.12 14.47
N LEU A 104 14.59 1.00 15.78
CA LEU A 104 15.81 0.64 16.49
C LEU A 104 15.75 -0.83 16.88
N VAL A 105 16.90 -1.50 16.80
CA VAL A 105 17.06 -2.91 17.19
C VAL A 105 18.01 -3.01 18.37
N ASN A 106 17.48 -3.46 19.51
CA ASN A 106 18.26 -3.77 20.69
C ASN A 106 18.84 -5.18 20.59
N LYS A 107 20.12 -5.27 20.22
CA LYS A 107 20.83 -6.55 20.06
C LYS A 107 21.03 -7.32 21.36
N SER A 108 20.86 -6.69 22.52
CA SER A 108 21.00 -7.33 23.83
C SER A 108 19.75 -8.10 24.25
N VAL A 109 18.60 -7.82 23.62
CA VAL A 109 17.34 -8.54 23.89
C VAL A 109 17.22 -9.68 22.88
N PRO A 110 17.20 -10.96 23.30
CA PRO A 110 17.00 -12.06 22.38
C PRO A 110 15.57 -12.04 21.85
N GLY A 111 15.40 -12.33 20.56
CA GLY A 111 14.09 -12.43 19.95
C GLY A 111 14.17 -12.55 18.44
N PRO A 112 13.06 -12.92 17.79
CA PRO A 112 12.98 -12.96 16.34
C PRO A 112 13.11 -11.54 15.77
N LEU A 113 13.83 -11.43 14.65
CA LEU A 113 13.93 -10.21 13.87
C LEU A 113 13.43 -10.51 12.46
N TRP A 114 12.25 -9.99 12.14
CA TRP A 114 11.68 -10.05 10.81
C TRP A 114 11.51 -8.61 10.32
N ALA A 115 11.96 -8.36 9.11
CA ALA A 115 11.77 -7.08 8.43
C ALA A 115 11.35 -7.37 7.00
N GLU A 116 10.40 -6.60 6.53
CA GLU A 116 9.96 -6.64 5.14
C GLU A 116 10.66 -5.54 4.36
N SER A 117 11.13 -5.87 3.16
CA SER A 117 11.75 -4.89 2.28
C SER A 117 10.69 -3.92 1.75
N ASN A 118 11.00 -2.63 1.71
CA ASN A 118 10.14 -1.66 1.04
C ASN A 118 10.29 -1.82 -0.48
N TRP A 119 9.23 -2.27 -1.15
CA TRP A 119 9.12 -2.19 -2.61
C TRP A 119 8.57 -0.83 -3.04
N GLN A 120 9.24 -0.21 -3.99
CA GLN A 120 8.75 1.02 -4.63
C GLN A 120 7.92 0.68 -5.86
N GLY A 121 6.75 1.32 -6.00
CA GLY A 121 5.86 1.14 -7.14
C GLY A 121 4.89 -0.04 -7.00
N SER A 122 4.28 -0.41 -8.12
CA SER A 122 3.36 -1.55 -8.19
C SER A 122 4.16 -2.82 -8.47
N LEU A 123 4.13 -3.78 -7.55
CA LEU A 123 4.57 -5.14 -7.85
C LEU A 123 3.63 -5.69 -8.93
N GLY A 124 4.18 -5.90 -10.12
CA GLY A 124 3.43 -6.38 -11.27
C GLY A 124 4.26 -7.37 -12.06
N ALA A 125 3.57 -8.31 -12.70
CA ALA A 125 4.15 -9.14 -13.74
C ALA A 125 3.65 -8.62 -15.09
N LEU A 126 4.56 -8.40 -16.02
CA LEU A 126 4.24 -8.01 -17.39
C LEU A 126 4.60 -9.18 -18.30
N VAL A 127 3.67 -9.54 -19.18
CA VAL A 127 3.90 -10.54 -20.23
C VAL A 127 4.03 -9.78 -21.54
N TYR A 128 5.13 -10.01 -22.24
CA TYR A 128 5.37 -9.46 -23.56
C TYR A 128 5.93 -10.53 -24.49
N VAL A 129 5.70 -10.36 -25.80
CA VAL A 129 6.30 -11.20 -26.82
C VAL A 129 7.75 -10.77 -26.96
N GLN A 130 8.67 -11.70 -26.70
CA GLN A 130 10.09 -11.47 -26.88
C GLN A 130 10.48 -11.81 -28.32
N ASP A 131 10.97 -10.81 -29.05
CA ASP A 131 11.52 -11.01 -30.39
C ASP A 131 12.81 -11.86 -30.33
N ALA A 132 13.15 -12.48 -31.46
CA ALA A 132 14.39 -13.24 -31.56
C ALA A 132 15.60 -12.31 -31.37
N PRO A 133 16.63 -12.69 -30.56
CA PRO A 133 17.80 -11.83 -30.32
C PRO A 133 18.54 -11.39 -31.60
N SER A 134 18.42 -12.17 -32.68
CA SER A 134 18.99 -11.83 -33.97
C SER A 134 18.28 -10.64 -34.63
N ALA A 135 16.97 -10.46 -34.43
CA ALA A 135 16.23 -9.32 -34.95
C ALA A 135 16.75 -8.01 -34.35
N ASP A 136 16.97 -7.96 -33.03
CA ASP A 136 17.53 -6.79 -32.35
C ASP A 136 18.91 -6.43 -32.86
N GLN A 137 19.76 -7.43 -33.11
CA GLN A 137 21.10 -7.22 -33.67
C GLN A 137 21.05 -6.62 -35.08
N TRP A 138 20.14 -7.09 -35.93
CA TRP A 138 19.96 -6.54 -37.27
C TRP A 138 19.42 -5.13 -37.23
N VAL A 139 18.43 -4.85 -36.39
CA VAL A 139 17.88 -3.49 -36.20
C VAL A 139 18.99 -2.54 -35.74
N LEU A 140 19.81 -2.96 -34.77
CA LEU A 140 20.94 -2.18 -34.31
C LEU A 140 21.96 -1.94 -35.42
N PHE A 141 22.35 -2.98 -36.15
CA PHE A 141 23.32 -2.88 -37.25
C PHE A 141 22.86 -1.91 -38.34
N TRP A 142 21.62 -2.06 -38.82
CA TRP A 142 21.06 -1.16 -39.83
C TRP A 142 20.87 0.26 -39.31
N GLY A 143 20.46 0.43 -38.04
CA GLY A 143 20.36 1.74 -37.40
C GLY A 143 21.69 2.47 -37.36
N VAL A 144 22.78 1.77 -37.01
CA VAL A 144 24.14 2.34 -37.04
C VAL A 144 24.57 2.66 -38.48
N ALA A 145 24.35 1.75 -39.43
CA ALA A 145 24.74 1.95 -40.83
C ALA A 145 24.06 3.18 -41.45
N VAL A 146 22.76 3.37 -41.24
CA VAL A 146 22.02 4.54 -41.71
C VAL A 146 22.52 5.83 -41.05
N SER A 147 22.87 5.77 -39.76
CA SER A 147 23.41 6.93 -39.02
C SER A 147 24.79 7.35 -39.53
N VAL A 148 25.66 6.40 -39.88
CA VAL A 148 26.97 6.70 -40.49
C VAL A 148 26.80 7.25 -41.90
N ALA A 149 25.92 6.65 -42.70
CA ALA A 149 25.64 7.10 -44.06
C ALA A 149 25.09 8.55 -44.08
N SER A 150 24.18 8.89 -43.16
CA SER A 150 23.63 10.25 -43.07
C SER A 150 24.68 11.28 -42.64
N ALA A 151 25.58 10.93 -41.70
CA ALA A 151 26.70 11.79 -41.32
C ALA A 151 27.66 12.01 -42.50
N ALA A 152 28.01 10.95 -43.23
CA ALA A 152 28.89 11.04 -44.40
C ALA A 152 28.26 11.89 -45.52
N ALA A 153 26.96 11.70 -45.80
CA ALA A 153 26.22 12.51 -46.76
C ALA A 153 26.17 13.98 -46.35
N SER A 154 25.95 14.27 -45.06
CA SER A 154 25.95 15.63 -44.53
C SER A 154 27.31 16.32 -44.70
N LEU A 155 28.41 15.62 -44.37
CA LEU A 155 29.76 16.14 -44.57
C LEU A 155 30.08 16.37 -46.05
N TRP A 156 29.64 15.47 -46.92
CA TRP A 156 29.82 15.61 -48.37
C TRP A 156 29.06 16.82 -48.91
N LEU A 157 27.78 16.98 -48.56
CA LEU A 157 26.97 18.15 -48.93
C LEU A 157 27.60 19.45 -48.44
N GLN A 158 28.11 19.47 -47.21
CA GLN A 158 28.80 20.64 -46.66
C GLN A 158 30.04 21.02 -47.47
N ARG A 159 30.83 20.02 -47.93
CA ARG A 159 31.99 20.26 -48.81
C ARG A 159 31.57 20.82 -50.17
N VAL A 160 30.50 20.29 -50.77
CA VAL A 160 29.99 20.76 -52.06
C VAL A 160 29.46 22.20 -51.93
N TYR A 161 28.72 22.50 -50.88
CA TYR A 161 28.22 23.85 -50.59
C TYR A 161 29.36 24.86 -50.45
N ASN A 162 30.37 24.55 -49.64
CA ASN A 162 31.51 25.43 -49.42
C ASN A 162 32.36 25.66 -50.68
N THR A 163 32.50 24.67 -51.55
CA THR A 163 33.33 24.78 -52.76
C THR A 163 32.60 25.44 -53.92
N ARG A 164 31.31 25.14 -54.14
CA ARG A 164 30.60 25.58 -55.34
C ARG A 164 29.68 26.78 -55.13
N LEU A 165 29.05 26.90 -53.96
CA LEU A 165 27.99 27.89 -53.74
C LEU A 165 28.50 29.12 -53.00
N LYS A 166 29.52 29.00 -52.15
CA LYS A 166 30.09 30.15 -51.42
C LYS A 166 31.01 31.04 -52.27
N GLN A 167 31.49 30.53 -53.41
CA GLN A 167 32.35 31.27 -54.36
C GLN A 167 31.55 31.96 -55.48
N SER A 168 30.25 31.65 -55.60
CA SER A 168 29.30 32.37 -56.45
C SER A 168 28.69 33.53 -55.68
#